data_AF-A0A820FIF0-F1
#
_entry.id   AF-A0A820FIF0-F1
#
_cell.length_a   1.000
_cell.length_b   1.000
_cell.length_c   1.000
_cell.angle_alpha   90.00
_cell.angle_beta   90.00
_cell.angle_gamma   90.00
#
_symmetry.space_group_name_H-M   'P 1'
#
loop_
_entity.id
_entity.type
_entity.pdbx_description
1 polymer ?
#
loop_
_entity_poly.entity_id
_entity_poly.type
_entity_poly.pdbx_seq_one_letter_code
_entity_poly.pdbx_strand_id
1 'polypeptide(L)'
;STSTTSASSRTTSTSTSTISQTTTTTKSTTSTSTSTSKISTTTTTSVTTSTSATTTTQNPELNSINDNNIADNAWTLFTCTYMPAISGSLTLKFTMTPSDKHDWYLDDVSVRKSTLVEMLTNGGFESSPTLTGWNTGSGGVISSAQSHSSSHSFYASSSTSISQSFSAISGVIYTVSYWVYFDKISPGNDNNAVLDVTMS
;
A
#
# COMPACT_ATOMS: atom_id res chain seq x y z
N SER A 1 18.01 60.65 6.73
CA SER A 1 17.12 59.67 7.39
C SER A 1 16.51 58.81 6.30
N THR A 2 17.08 57.63 6.06
CA THR A 2 16.65 56.73 4.98
C THR A 2 16.48 55.36 5.61
N SER A 3 15.24 54.94 5.77
CA SER A 3 14.84 53.70 6.41
C SER A 3 14.79 52.56 5.39
N THR A 4 15.68 51.58 5.53
CA THR A 4 15.63 50.29 4.82
C THR A 4 14.83 49.29 5.65
N THR A 5 13.70 48.83 5.11
CA THR A 5 12.87 47.76 5.68
C THR A 5 13.34 46.41 5.12
N SER A 6 13.86 45.54 5.99
CA SER A 6 14.23 44.16 5.65
C SER A 6 12.98 43.29 5.51
N ALA A 7 12.79 42.65 4.35
CA ALA A 7 11.76 41.65 4.15
C ALA A 7 12.21 40.29 4.74
N SER A 8 11.50 39.80 5.75
CA SER A 8 11.69 38.47 6.33
C SER A 8 10.89 37.45 5.51
N SER A 9 11.57 36.54 4.81
CA SER A 9 10.95 35.45 4.07
C SER A 9 10.50 34.35 5.04
N ARG A 10 9.19 34.17 5.18
CA ARG A 10 8.56 33.14 6.01
C ARG A 10 8.56 31.81 5.25
N THR A 11 9.40 30.88 5.69
CA THR A 11 9.42 29.49 5.22
C THR A 11 8.21 28.74 5.79
N THR A 12 7.40 28.14 4.93
CA THR A 12 6.29 27.26 5.33
C THR A 12 6.84 25.86 5.56
N SER A 13 6.88 25.41 6.81
CA SER A 13 7.27 24.05 7.17
C SER A 13 6.03 23.16 7.23
N THR A 14 5.89 22.21 6.31
CA THR A 14 4.90 21.13 6.39
C THR A 14 5.35 20.14 7.46
N SER A 15 4.56 19.98 8.52
CA SER A 15 4.79 18.96 9.55
C SER A 15 3.74 17.86 9.40
N THR A 16 4.18 16.65 9.05
CA THR A 16 3.33 15.46 9.03
C THR A 16 3.40 14.79 10.40
N SER A 17 2.29 14.82 11.15
CA SER A 17 2.17 14.08 12.41
C SER A 17 1.47 12.75 12.15
N THR A 18 2.20 11.64 12.28
CA THR A 18 1.64 10.28 12.21
C THR A 18 1.05 9.91 13.58
N ILE A 19 -0.27 9.75 13.66
CA ILE A 19 -0.94 9.20 14.84
C ILE A 19 -1.19 7.71 14.58
N SER A 20 -0.43 6.84 15.24
CA SER A 20 -0.71 5.40 15.28
C SER A 20 -1.66 5.12 16.44
N GLN A 21 -2.91 4.74 16.15
CA GLN A 21 -3.89 4.35 17.16
C GLN A 21 -4.25 2.87 16.99
N THR A 22 -3.89 2.06 17.98
CA THR A 22 -4.24 0.64 18.05
C THR A 22 -5.60 0.50 18.72
N THR A 23 -6.63 0.11 17.98
CA THR A 23 -7.97 -0.12 18.54
C THR A 23 -8.17 -1.60 18.86
N THR A 24 -8.08 -1.96 20.15
CA THR A 24 -8.54 -3.26 20.65
C THR A 24 -10.03 -3.18 20.94
N THR A 25 -10.86 -3.94 20.23
CA THR A 25 -12.31 -3.95 20.40
C THR A 25 -12.69 -4.67 21.70
N THR A 26 -13.07 -3.93 22.74
CA THR A 26 -13.85 -4.46 23.87
C THR A 26 -15.17 -3.70 23.96
N LYS A 27 -16.24 -4.46 24.19
CA LYS A 27 -17.65 -4.07 24.16
C LYS A 27 -18.00 -2.86 25.06
N SER A 28 -18.57 -1.83 24.44
CA SER A 28 -19.41 -0.73 24.96
C SER A 28 -18.83 0.23 26.01
N THR A 29 -18.63 1.50 25.62
CA THR A 29 -19.02 2.69 26.41
C THR A 29 -18.97 3.95 25.53
N THR A 30 -20.06 4.72 25.53
CA THR A 30 -20.16 6.03 24.88
C THR A 30 -19.19 7.01 25.51
N SER A 31 -18.32 7.64 24.72
CA SER A 31 -17.55 8.80 25.14
C SER A 31 -17.75 9.94 24.15
N THR A 32 -18.51 10.95 24.59
CA THR A 32 -18.69 12.23 23.91
C THR A 32 -17.45 13.07 24.12
N SER A 33 -16.83 13.58 23.05
CA SER A 33 -15.77 14.59 23.15
C SER A 33 -16.11 15.75 22.23
N THR A 34 -16.58 16.84 22.82
CA THR A 34 -16.86 18.10 22.15
C THR A 34 -15.54 18.89 22.06
N SER A 35 -15.12 19.27 20.86
CA SER A 35 -14.06 20.27 20.68
C SER A 35 -14.39 21.13 19.48
N THR A 36 -14.70 22.39 19.75
CA THR A 36 -15.05 23.41 18.77
C THR A 36 -13.77 24.12 18.32
N SER A 37 -13.41 24.00 17.03
CA SER A 37 -12.52 24.96 16.37
C SER A 37 -12.80 24.97 14.87
N LYS A 38 -13.36 26.10 14.41
CA LYS A 38 -13.51 26.44 13.00
C LYS A 38 -12.13 26.79 12.43
N ILE A 39 -11.52 25.84 11.74
CA ILE A 39 -10.48 26.08 10.74
C ILE A 39 -10.93 25.32 9.50
N SER A 40 -11.22 26.05 8.43
CA SER A 40 -11.59 25.47 7.14
C SER A 40 -10.30 25.16 6.39
N THR A 41 -9.76 23.96 6.63
CA THR A 41 -8.71 23.34 5.83
C THR A 41 -9.33 22.16 5.09
N THR A 42 -9.16 22.11 3.77
CA THR A 42 -9.46 20.92 2.97
C THR A 42 -8.40 19.87 3.31
N THR A 43 -8.65 19.12 4.38
CA THR A 43 -7.83 17.97 4.74
C THR A 43 -8.28 16.81 3.89
N THR A 44 -7.48 16.38 2.93
CA THR A 44 -7.63 15.05 2.34
C THR A 44 -7.22 14.05 3.41
N THR A 45 -8.20 13.53 4.14
CA THR A 45 -7.98 12.53 5.17
C THR A 45 -7.73 11.20 4.49
N SER A 46 -6.47 10.85 4.22
CA SER A 46 -6.09 9.49 3.87
C SER A 46 -6.27 8.63 5.12
N VAL A 47 -7.42 7.97 5.25
CA VAL A 47 -7.66 7.01 6.32
C VAL A 47 -6.81 5.77 6.00
N THR A 48 -5.77 5.53 6.80
CA THR A 48 -5.02 4.27 6.76
C THR A 48 -5.74 3.23 7.61
N THR A 49 -6.19 2.14 7.00
CA THR A 49 -6.53 0.91 7.70
C THR A 49 -5.35 -0.05 7.59
N SER A 50 -4.97 -0.68 8.71
CA SER A 50 -3.89 -1.68 8.73
C SER A 50 -4.46 -3.02 9.14
N THR A 51 -4.32 -4.02 8.29
CA THR A 51 -4.74 -5.40 8.58
C THR A 51 -3.49 -6.26 8.67
N SER A 52 -3.02 -6.53 9.89
CA SER A 52 -1.85 -7.39 10.15
C SER A 52 -2.31 -8.79 10.53
N ALA A 53 -2.09 -9.78 9.66
CA ALA A 53 -2.17 -11.19 9.99
C ALA A 53 -0.75 -11.76 10.08
N THR A 54 -0.17 -11.78 11.28
CA THR A 54 1.20 -12.26 11.49
C THR A 54 1.22 -13.78 11.69
N THR A 55 1.08 -14.54 10.61
CA THR A 55 1.31 -15.99 10.61
C THR A 55 2.45 -16.31 9.64
N THR A 56 3.57 -16.82 10.15
CA THR A 56 4.67 -17.28 9.29
C THR A 56 4.26 -18.57 8.60
N THR A 57 4.28 -18.56 7.26
CA THR A 57 3.84 -19.69 6.46
C THR A 57 4.91 -20.14 5.45
N GLN A 58 4.85 -21.42 5.07
CA GLN A 58 5.49 -21.92 3.84
C GLN A 58 4.49 -22.03 2.69
N ASN A 59 3.20 -21.73 2.95
CA ASN A 59 2.15 -21.71 1.95
C ASN A 59 2.52 -20.67 0.88
N PRO A 60 2.58 -21.04 -0.41
CA PRO A 60 2.80 -20.08 -1.47
C PRO A 60 1.68 -19.05 -1.58
N GLU A 61 0.46 -19.32 -1.09
CA GLU A 61 -0.61 -18.33 -1.01
C GLU A 61 -0.47 -17.52 0.29
N LEU A 62 -0.03 -16.26 0.15
CA LEU A 62 0.20 -15.37 1.28
C LEU A 62 -1.08 -14.69 1.74
N ASN A 63 -1.81 -14.09 0.80
CA ASN A 63 -3.07 -13.38 1.04
C ASN A 63 -3.99 -13.55 -0.19
N SER A 64 -5.29 -13.61 0.06
CA SER A 64 -6.34 -13.43 -0.95
C SER A 64 -7.32 -12.40 -0.39
N ILE A 65 -7.46 -11.26 -1.08
CA ILE A 65 -8.17 -10.09 -0.60
C ILE A 65 -9.28 -9.76 -1.60
N ASN A 66 -10.49 -9.50 -1.12
CA ASN A 66 -11.57 -8.95 -1.94
C ASN A 66 -11.96 -7.53 -1.52
N ASP A 67 -12.80 -6.90 -2.33
CA ASP A 67 -13.40 -5.58 -2.11
C ASP A 67 -14.11 -5.42 -0.75
N ASN A 68 -14.72 -6.45 -0.19
CA ASN A 68 -15.31 -6.36 1.15
C ASN A 68 -14.28 -6.24 2.29
N ASN A 69 -13.00 -6.53 2.01
CA ASN A 69 -11.93 -6.51 3.01
C ASN A 69 -11.14 -5.20 3.03
N ILE A 70 -11.43 -4.26 2.13
CA ILE A 70 -10.71 -3.00 1.97
C ILE A 70 -11.71 -1.84 1.99
N ALA A 71 -11.28 -0.71 2.56
CA ALA A 71 -12.09 0.51 2.52
C ALA A 71 -11.97 1.17 1.14
N ASP A 72 -13.11 1.48 0.52
CA ASP A 72 -13.15 2.26 -0.71
C ASP A 72 -12.42 3.59 -0.54
N ASN A 73 -11.67 3.98 -1.57
CA ASN A 73 -10.99 5.25 -1.70
C ASN A 73 -9.98 5.54 -0.57
N ALA A 74 -9.38 4.50 -0.01
CA ALA A 74 -8.42 4.58 1.08
C ALA A 74 -7.26 3.59 0.90
N TRP A 75 -6.06 4.02 1.29
CA TRP A 75 -4.88 3.17 1.31
C TRP A 75 -4.91 2.22 2.50
N THR A 76 -4.82 0.92 2.21
CA THR A 76 -4.79 -0.15 3.21
C THR A 76 -3.45 -0.86 3.19
N LEU A 77 -2.82 -0.97 4.36
CA LEU A 77 -1.55 -1.71 4.52
C LEU A 77 -1.82 -3.19 4.79
N PHE A 78 -1.12 -4.04 4.05
CA PHE A 78 -1.04 -5.47 4.28
C PHE A 78 0.37 -5.88 4.67
N THR A 79 0.47 -6.83 5.58
CA THR A 79 1.75 -7.41 6.01
C THR A 79 1.60 -8.90 6.29
N CYS A 80 2.53 -9.70 5.80
CA CYS A 80 2.62 -11.13 6.07
C CYS A 80 4.08 -11.58 6.15
N THR A 81 4.32 -12.79 6.66
CA THR A 81 5.66 -13.38 6.75
C THR A 81 5.72 -14.71 6.01
N TYR A 82 6.79 -14.91 5.26
CA TYR A 82 7.04 -16.13 4.49
C TYR A 82 8.41 -16.71 4.85
N MET A 83 8.49 -18.03 4.95
CA MET A 83 9.75 -18.74 5.21
C MET A 83 9.93 -19.86 4.17
N PRO A 84 10.84 -19.72 3.18
CA PRO A 84 11.03 -20.74 2.17
C PRO A 84 11.59 -22.04 2.75
N ALA A 85 11.13 -23.16 2.20
CA ALA A 85 11.67 -24.48 2.52
C ALA A 85 13.03 -24.74 1.84
N ILE A 86 13.29 -24.12 0.69
CA ILE A 86 14.51 -24.29 -0.09
C ILE A 86 15.14 -22.94 -0.44
N SER A 87 16.47 -22.90 -0.57
CA SER A 87 17.19 -21.71 -1.07
C SER A 87 17.07 -21.65 -2.59
N GLY A 88 16.98 -20.45 -3.16
CA GLY A 88 16.85 -20.28 -4.61
C GLY A 88 16.19 -18.97 -4.99
N SER A 89 15.76 -18.86 -6.25
CA SER A 89 14.92 -17.75 -6.70
C SER A 89 13.49 -17.96 -6.23
N LEU A 90 12.92 -16.99 -5.52
CA LEU A 90 11.49 -16.90 -5.24
C LEU A 90 10.89 -15.75 -6.02
N THR A 91 9.62 -15.87 -6.37
CA THR A 91 8.86 -14.83 -7.06
C THR A 91 7.71 -14.37 -6.17
N LEU A 92 7.73 -13.10 -5.79
CA LEU A 92 6.54 -12.44 -5.26
C LEU A 92 5.65 -12.05 -6.44
N LYS A 93 4.40 -12.49 -6.43
CA LYS A 93 3.43 -12.17 -7.48
C LYS A 93 2.13 -11.64 -6.89
N PHE A 94 1.65 -10.56 -7.46
CA PHE A 94 0.31 -10.02 -7.26
C PHE A 94 -0.51 -10.36 -8.50
N THR A 95 -1.66 -11.01 -8.32
CA THR A 95 -2.63 -11.26 -9.38
C THR A 95 -3.87 -10.46 -9.05
N MET A 96 -4.16 -9.45 -9.87
CA MET A 96 -5.28 -8.55 -9.68
C MET A 96 -6.38 -8.91 -10.66
N THR A 97 -7.58 -9.04 -10.13
CA THR A 97 -8.81 -9.16 -10.89
C THR A 97 -9.70 -8.00 -10.49
N PRO A 98 -9.55 -6.81 -11.13
CA PRO A 98 -10.48 -5.70 -10.97
C PRO A 98 -11.91 -6.10 -11.35
N SER A 99 -12.90 -5.42 -10.78
CA SER A 99 -14.30 -5.54 -11.21
C SER A 99 -14.72 -4.34 -12.04
N ASP A 100 -15.94 -4.34 -12.56
CA ASP A 100 -16.51 -3.16 -13.23
C ASP A 100 -16.82 -1.98 -12.27
N LYS A 101 -16.52 -2.15 -10.98
CA LYS A 101 -16.78 -1.16 -9.92
C LYS A 101 -15.52 -0.66 -9.22
N HIS A 102 -14.40 -1.36 -9.32
CA HIS A 102 -13.17 -1.01 -8.63
C HIS A 102 -11.94 -1.14 -9.53
N ASP A 103 -11.19 -0.04 -9.62
CA ASP A 103 -9.82 -0.06 -10.11
C ASP A 103 -8.85 -0.26 -8.94
N TRP A 104 -7.68 -0.83 -9.24
CA TRP A 104 -6.68 -1.19 -8.24
C TRP A 104 -5.43 -0.34 -8.40
N TYR A 105 -4.91 0.13 -7.26
CA TYR A 105 -3.57 0.66 -7.16
C TYR A 105 -2.76 -0.11 -6.11
N LEU A 106 -1.52 -0.44 -6.45
CA LEU A 106 -0.55 -1.10 -5.58
C LEU A 106 0.68 -0.21 -5.45
N ASP A 107 1.15 -0.02 -4.23
CA ASP A 107 2.30 0.84 -3.96
C ASP A 107 3.13 0.32 -2.78
N ASP A 108 4.36 0.84 -2.65
CA ASP A 108 5.28 0.62 -1.55
C ASP A 108 5.49 -0.88 -1.22
N VAL A 109 5.68 -1.70 -2.27
CA VAL A 109 5.89 -3.13 -2.12
C VAL A 109 7.30 -3.39 -1.59
N SER A 110 7.39 -4.15 -0.52
CA SER A 110 8.66 -4.47 0.13
C SER A 110 8.70 -5.95 0.53
N VAL A 111 9.87 -6.56 0.34
CA VAL A 111 10.20 -7.89 0.88
C VAL A 111 11.49 -7.76 1.64
N ARG A 112 11.45 -8.07 2.95
CA ARG A 112 12.57 -7.81 3.84
C ARG A 112 13.03 -9.05 4.57
N LYS A 113 14.32 -9.38 4.42
CA LYS A 113 15.01 -10.46 5.14
C LYS A 113 15.40 -10.07 6.57
N SER A 114 15.32 -8.77 6.89
CA SER A 114 15.49 -8.13 8.19
C SER A 114 15.01 -6.68 8.08
N THR A 115 15.07 -5.88 9.14
CA THR A 115 14.68 -4.46 9.08
C THR A 115 15.51 -3.63 8.09
N LEU A 116 16.67 -4.11 7.64
CA LEU A 116 17.65 -3.34 6.87
C LEU A 116 17.87 -3.82 5.43
N VAL A 117 17.41 -5.03 5.07
CA VAL A 117 17.71 -5.62 3.76
C VAL A 117 16.44 -5.76 2.95
N GLU A 118 16.26 -4.82 2.01
CA GLU A 118 15.25 -4.89 0.97
C GLU A 118 15.68 -5.88 -0.12
N MET A 119 14.75 -6.75 -0.51
CA MET A 119 14.98 -7.79 -1.51
C MET A 119 14.46 -7.39 -2.89
N LEU A 120 13.54 -6.43 -2.95
CA LEU A 120 12.98 -5.92 -4.21
C LEU A 120 13.68 -4.65 -4.66
N THR A 121 13.60 -4.39 -5.95
CA THR A 121 13.96 -3.11 -6.55
C THR A 121 12.69 -2.39 -7.00
N ASN A 122 12.70 -1.06 -6.91
CA ASN A 122 11.61 -0.22 -7.40
C ASN A 122 10.22 -0.62 -6.83
N GLY A 123 10.16 -0.91 -5.53
CA GLY A 123 8.93 -1.32 -4.84
C GLY A 123 7.85 -0.24 -4.75
N GLY A 124 8.25 1.03 -4.76
CA GLY A 124 7.35 2.19 -4.84
C GLY A 124 7.10 2.70 -6.26
N PHE A 125 7.46 1.93 -7.29
CA PHE A 125 7.12 2.21 -8.70
C PHE A 125 7.54 3.57 -9.28
N GLU A 126 8.53 4.24 -8.69
CA GLU A 126 8.98 5.59 -9.09
C GLU A 126 9.82 5.66 -10.37
N SER A 127 10.11 4.52 -11.02
CA SER A 127 10.92 4.45 -12.25
C SER A 127 10.14 4.73 -13.55
N SER A 128 9.23 5.70 -13.53
CA SER A 128 8.36 6.07 -14.66
C SER A 128 9.15 6.40 -15.95
N PRO A 129 8.68 5.96 -17.14
CA PRO A 129 7.40 5.28 -17.40
C PRO A 129 7.48 3.75 -17.33
N THR A 130 8.60 3.18 -16.85
CA THR A 130 8.86 1.74 -16.91
C THR A 130 8.77 1.06 -15.56
N LEU A 131 8.14 -0.13 -15.53
CA LEU A 131 8.12 -1.00 -14.35
C LEU A 131 9.44 -1.77 -14.24
N THR A 132 10.56 -1.05 -14.18
CA THR A 132 11.91 -1.64 -14.10
C THR A 132 12.01 -2.60 -12.92
N GLY A 133 12.54 -3.80 -13.17
CA GLY A 133 12.66 -4.87 -12.17
C GLY A 133 11.41 -5.73 -12.02
N TRP A 134 10.29 -5.33 -12.60
CA TRP A 134 9.02 -6.04 -12.51
C TRP A 134 8.63 -6.68 -13.84
N ASN A 135 8.09 -7.89 -13.77
CA ASN A 135 7.39 -8.54 -14.87
C ASN A 135 5.90 -8.27 -14.73
N THR A 136 5.26 -7.79 -15.79
CA THR A 136 3.86 -7.39 -15.75
C THR A 136 3.06 -8.17 -16.77
N GLY A 137 1.87 -8.60 -16.37
CA GLY A 137 0.83 -9.06 -17.28
C GLY A 137 0.33 -7.91 -18.15
N SER A 138 -0.45 -8.26 -19.18
CA SER A 138 -1.19 -7.29 -19.97
C SER A 138 -2.18 -6.52 -19.09
N GLY A 139 -2.23 -5.19 -19.21
CA GLY A 139 -3.28 -4.37 -18.59
C GLY A 139 -2.88 -3.62 -17.32
N GLY A 140 -1.64 -3.76 -16.86
CA GLY A 140 -1.08 -2.95 -15.76
C GLY A 140 -0.15 -1.85 -16.26
N VAL A 141 -0.19 -0.66 -15.64
CA VAL A 141 0.67 0.48 -15.98
C VAL A 141 1.15 1.22 -14.74
N ILE A 142 2.17 2.06 -14.88
CA ILE A 142 2.47 3.08 -13.87
C ILE A 142 1.43 4.19 -13.97
N SER A 143 0.90 4.61 -12.82
CA SER A 143 -0.03 5.72 -12.71
C SER A 143 0.45 6.74 -11.69
N SER A 144 0.16 8.01 -11.96
CA SER A 144 0.32 9.13 -11.02
C SER A 144 -1.03 9.66 -10.52
N ALA A 145 -2.13 8.95 -10.79
CA ALA A 145 -3.47 9.35 -10.35
C ALA A 145 -3.68 9.10 -8.84
N GLN A 146 -3.11 8.00 -8.33
CA GLN A 146 -3.04 7.69 -6.91
C GLN A 146 -1.62 7.20 -6.60
N SER A 147 -1.11 7.60 -5.44
CA SER A 147 0.16 7.13 -4.87
C SER A 147 0.07 7.17 -3.35
N HIS A 148 0.81 6.30 -2.67
CA HIS A 148 0.81 6.22 -1.22
C HIS A 148 1.92 7.09 -0.61
N SER A 149 3.19 6.87 -1.00
CA SER A 149 4.34 7.58 -0.40
C SER A 149 4.89 8.71 -1.26
N SER A 150 4.80 8.60 -2.58
CA SER A 150 5.45 9.51 -3.52
C SER A 150 4.55 9.83 -4.71
N SER A 151 4.96 9.57 -5.95
CA SER A 151 4.35 10.17 -7.16
C SER A 151 3.73 9.12 -8.07
N HIS A 152 4.08 7.85 -7.88
CA HIS A 152 3.65 6.77 -8.75
C HIS A 152 3.15 5.57 -7.95
N SER A 153 2.29 4.78 -8.58
CA SER A 153 1.90 3.45 -8.14
C SER A 153 1.67 2.56 -9.36
N PHE A 154 1.53 1.26 -9.13
CA PHE A 154 1.04 0.34 -10.16
C PHE A 154 -0.48 0.38 -10.22
N TYR A 155 -1.04 0.64 -11.40
CA TYR A 155 -2.49 0.72 -11.64
C TYR A 155 -2.98 -0.43 -12.52
N ALA A 156 -4.14 -0.97 -12.18
CA ALA A 156 -4.84 -1.99 -12.93
C ALA A 156 -6.35 -1.72 -13.00
N SER A 157 -6.87 -1.55 -14.21
CA SER A 157 -8.31 -1.44 -14.53
C SER A 157 -8.88 -2.68 -15.21
N SER A 158 -8.05 -3.71 -15.38
CA SER A 158 -8.41 -5.00 -15.96
C SER A 158 -7.51 -6.07 -15.36
N SER A 159 -7.91 -7.34 -15.51
CA SER A 159 -7.16 -8.45 -14.92
C SER A 159 -5.71 -8.46 -15.38
N THR A 160 -4.78 -8.43 -14.43
CA THR A 160 -3.35 -8.37 -14.70
C THR A 160 -2.56 -9.03 -13.56
N SER A 161 -1.24 -9.07 -13.72
CA SER A 161 -0.35 -9.44 -12.63
C SER A 161 0.91 -8.60 -12.66
N ILE A 162 1.56 -8.49 -11.51
CA ILE A 162 2.90 -7.89 -11.40
C ILE A 162 3.75 -8.75 -10.48
N SER A 163 4.97 -9.07 -10.89
CA SER A 163 5.85 -9.94 -10.13
C SER A 163 7.32 -9.55 -10.22
N GLN A 164 8.07 -9.88 -9.18
CA GLN A 164 9.51 -9.71 -9.14
C GLN A 164 10.13 -10.90 -8.41
N SER A 165 11.22 -11.40 -8.96
CA SER A 165 11.97 -12.51 -8.37
C SER A 165 13.16 -11.98 -7.56
N PHE A 166 13.46 -12.65 -6.45
CA PHE A 166 14.61 -12.36 -5.60
C PHE A 166 15.25 -13.65 -5.10
N SER A 167 16.52 -13.56 -4.69
CA SER A 167 17.22 -14.71 -4.11
C SER A 167 16.87 -14.87 -2.64
N ALA A 168 16.33 -16.04 -2.29
CA ALA A 168 15.95 -16.40 -0.94
C ALA A 168 16.81 -17.54 -0.38
N ILE A 169 16.87 -17.58 0.95
CA ILE A 169 17.59 -18.56 1.74
C ILE A 169 16.58 -19.36 2.55
N SER A 170 16.65 -20.68 2.46
CA SER A 170 15.83 -21.61 3.25
C SER A 170 15.87 -21.28 4.74
N GLY A 171 14.72 -21.35 5.39
CA GLY A 171 14.58 -21.14 6.85
C GLY A 171 14.70 -19.69 7.31
N VAL A 172 14.97 -18.73 6.42
CA VAL A 172 14.96 -17.30 6.76
C VAL A 172 13.55 -16.74 6.61
N ILE A 173 13.09 -15.96 7.59
CA ILE A 173 11.80 -15.29 7.53
C ILE A 173 11.93 -14.01 6.72
N TYR A 174 11.04 -13.85 5.73
CA TYR A 174 10.88 -12.64 4.93
C TYR A 174 9.56 -11.96 5.32
N THR A 175 9.61 -10.67 5.64
CA THR A 175 8.42 -9.85 5.82
C THR A 175 8.03 -9.24 4.49
N VAL A 176 6.81 -9.51 4.03
CA VAL A 176 6.22 -8.90 2.84
C VAL A 176 5.26 -7.81 3.30
N SER A 177 5.37 -6.61 2.75
CA SER A 177 4.46 -5.48 3.02
C SER A 177 4.12 -4.76 1.74
N TYR A 178 2.89 -4.27 1.63
CA TYR A 178 2.44 -3.52 0.47
C TYR A 178 1.18 -2.71 0.80
N TRP A 179 0.96 -1.65 0.05
CA TRP A 179 -0.20 -0.78 0.16
C TRP A 179 -1.12 -0.96 -1.02
N VAL A 180 -2.43 -1.02 -0.75
CA VAL A 180 -3.45 -1.16 -1.79
C VAL A 180 -4.49 -0.05 -1.65
N TYR A 181 -4.91 0.51 -2.77
CA TYR A 181 -6.02 1.46 -2.86
C TYR A 181 -7.07 0.95 -3.84
N PHE A 182 -8.33 0.99 -3.43
CA PHE A 182 -9.47 0.64 -4.26
C PHE A 182 -10.17 1.92 -4.67
N ASP A 183 -10.12 2.25 -5.95
CA ASP A 183 -10.83 3.40 -6.49
C ASP A 183 -12.22 2.96 -6.94
N LYS A 184 -13.25 3.42 -6.23
CA LYS A 184 -14.63 3.06 -6.50
C LYS A 184 -15.14 3.85 -7.70
N ILE A 185 -15.16 3.23 -8.87
CA ILE A 185 -15.55 3.85 -10.14
C ILE A 185 -17.06 3.79 -10.44
N SER A 186 -17.83 2.97 -9.71
CA SER A 186 -19.30 2.92 -9.85
C SER A 186 -20.01 2.44 -8.56
N PRO A 187 -21.26 2.87 -8.31
CA PRO A 187 -22.05 2.36 -7.19
C PRO A 187 -22.44 0.89 -7.36
N GLY A 188 -22.55 0.16 -6.23
CA GLY A 188 -22.84 -1.27 -6.16
C GLY A 188 -21.92 -2.00 -5.19
N ASN A 189 -22.31 -3.20 -4.76
CA ASN A 189 -21.40 -4.17 -4.14
C ASN A 189 -21.09 -5.22 -5.20
N ASP A 190 -19.83 -5.37 -5.54
CA ASP A 190 -19.36 -6.58 -6.19
C ASP A 190 -18.66 -7.42 -5.14
N ASN A 191 -18.56 -8.73 -5.37
CA ASN A 191 -17.72 -9.63 -4.58
C ASN A 191 -16.65 -10.28 -5.49
N ASN A 192 -16.36 -9.64 -6.63
CA ASN A 192 -15.57 -10.24 -7.70
C ASN A 192 -14.21 -9.59 -7.86
N ALA A 193 -13.96 -8.43 -7.22
CA ALA A 193 -12.65 -7.86 -7.22
C ALA A 193 -11.76 -8.69 -6.28
N VAL A 194 -10.67 -9.26 -6.80
CA VAL A 194 -9.76 -10.14 -6.03
C VAL A 194 -8.31 -9.75 -6.26
N LEU A 195 -7.53 -9.70 -5.19
CA LEU A 195 -6.07 -9.70 -5.22
C LEU A 195 -5.54 -10.93 -4.51
N ASP A 196 -4.89 -11.77 -5.29
CA ASP A 196 -4.12 -12.90 -4.79
C ASP A 196 -2.64 -12.55 -4.75
N VAL A 197 -2.02 -12.78 -3.61
CA VAL A 197 -0.59 -12.56 -3.39
C VAL A 197 0.07 -13.88 -3.12
N THR A 198 1.03 -14.25 -3.98
CA THR A 198 1.72 -15.51 -3.88
C THR A 198 3.24 -15.36 -3.84
N MET A 199 3.90 -16.36 -3.25
CA MET A 199 5.35 -16.50 -3.17
C MET A 199 5.76 -17.91 -3.63
N SER A 200 6.41 -18.01 -4.79
CA SER A 200 6.77 -19.30 -5.41
C SER A 200 8.08 -19.27 -6.18
#